data_AF-A0A653UIB9-F1
#
_entry.id   AF-A0A653UIB9-F1
#
_cell.length_a   1.000
_cell.length_b   1.000
_cell.length_c   1.000
_cell.angle_alpha   90.00
_cell.angle_beta   90.00
_cell.angle_gamma   90.00
#
_symmetry.space_group_name_H-M   'P 1'
#
loop_
_entity.id
_entity.type
_entity.pdbx_description
1 polymer ?
#
loop_
_entity_poly.entity_id
_entity_poly.type
_entity_poly.pdbx_seq_one_letter_code
_entity_poly.pdbx_strand_id
1 'polypeptide(L)'
;MPYAWVPEFHADGSRFHLHFAVNRYVRKSLVAQVWGRGIVDMRRIDDVPVGAGRLGEARVAAGYLSKYLGKSFSDVRIANRHRYDVAQGFQPERIPIWGTSAQDVVEKSTAYFEGAFPSWLWNSSEAEEWFAPPAIAVRWT
;
A
#
# COMPACT_ATOMS: atom_id res chain seq x y z
N MET A 1 18.35 -4.54 -2.18
CA MET A 1 17.27 -5.39 -2.72
C MET A 1 15.96 -4.67 -2.49
N PRO A 2 15.12 -4.43 -3.52
CA PRO A 2 13.80 -3.83 -3.33
C PRO A 2 12.93 -4.71 -2.42
N TYR A 3 12.31 -4.09 -1.42
CA TYR A 3 11.28 -4.68 -0.59
C TYR A 3 10.26 -3.61 -0.17
N ALA A 4 9.08 -4.07 0.19
CA ALA A 4 8.10 -3.31 0.96
C ALA A 4 7.54 -4.20 2.06
N TRP A 5 7.25 -3.65 3.24
CA TRP A 5 6.56 -4.39 4.28
C TRP A 5 5.58 -3.55 5.07
N VAL A 6 4.55 -4.20 5.63
CA VAL A 6 3.47 -3.59 6.39
C VAL A 6 3.26 -4.38 7.69
N PRO A 7 3.28 -3.72 8.87
CA PRO A 7 2.81 -4.32 10.11
C PRO A 7 1.28 -4.33 10.18
N GLU A 8 0.73 -5.44 10.63
CA GLU A 8 -0.67 -5.59 11.05
C GLU A 8 -0.67 -6.04 12.52
N PHE A 9 -1.47 -5.38 13.36
CA PHE A 9 -1.74 -5.91 14.70
C PHE A 9 -2.84 -6.96 14.59
N HIS A 10 -2.59 -8.15 15.12
CA HIS A 10 -3.54 -9.25 15.04
C HIS A 10 -4.82 -8.88 15.81
N ALA A 11 -5.97 -9.41 15.38
CA ALA A 11 -7.27 -9.11 15.96
C ALA A 11 -7.37 -9.44 17.47
N ASP A 12 -6.49 -10.29 18.00
CA ASP A 12 -6.41 -10.57 19.45
C ASP A 12 -5.73 -9.47 20.27
N GLY A 13 -5.17 -8.44 19.62
CA GLY A 13 -4.53 -7.32 20.30
C GLY A 13 -3.20 -7.63 20.99
N SER A 14 -2.54 -8.75 20.65
CA SER A 14 -1.34 -9.21 21.35
C SER A 14 -0.17 -9.60 20.43
N ARG A 15 -0.46 -9.86 19.16
CA ARG A 15 0.54 -10.35 18.17
C ARG A 15 0.64 -9.43 16.98
N PHE A 16 1.81 -9.42 16.34
CA PHE A 16 2.02 -8.73 15.06
C PHE A 16 2.10 -9.73 13.91
N HIS A 17 1.49 -9.36 12.80
CA HIS A 17 1.74 -9.92 11.48
C HIS A 17 2.60 -8.93 10.69
N LEU A 18 3.62 -9.45 10.00
CA LEU A 18 4.46 -8.64 9.14
C LEU A 18 4.33 -9.17 7.72
N HIS A 19 3.74 -8.37 6.84
CA HIS A 19 3.54 -8.73 5.44
C HIS A 19 4.69 -8.16 4.62
N PHE A 20 5.49 -9.04 4.00
CA PHE A 20 6.64 -8.66 3.18
C PHE A 20 6.37 -8.94 1.70
N ALA A 21 6.74 -8.00 0.85
CA ALA A 21 6.92 -8.21 -0.58
C ALA A 21 8.40 -8.00 -0.94
N VAL A 22 8.97 -8.96 -1.65
CA VAL A 22 10.37 -8.95 -2.11
C VAL A 22 10.41 -9.23 -3.61
N ASN A 23 11.37 -8.63 -4.32
CA ASN A 23 11.44 -8.72 -5.79
C ASN A 23 12.04 -10.05 -6.31
N ARG A 24 12.33 -11.00 -5.43
CA ARG A 24 12.89 -12.31 -5.77
C ARG A 24 12.44 -13.34 -4.74
N TYR A 25 12.43 -14.59 -5.18
CA TYR A 25 12.21 -15.69 -4.25
C TYR A 25 13.34 -15.77 -3.21
N VAL A 26 12.96 -15.89 -1.94
CA VAL A 26 13.85 -16.18 -0.82
C VAL A 26 13.37 -17.48 -0.20
N ARG A 27 14.26 -18.42 0.11
CA ARG A 27 13.86 -19.72 0.67
C ARG A 27 13.19 -19.51 2.03
N LYS A 28 11.99 -20.09 2.22
CA LYS A 28 11.24 -20.03 3.49
C LYS A 28 12.10 -20.46 4.69
N SER A 29 12.89 -21.52 4.53
CA SER A 29 13.78 -22.02 5.59
C SER A 29 14.83 -20.99 6.02
N LEU A 30 15.42 -20.25 5.07
CA LEU A 30 16.37 -19.19 5.36
C LEU A 30 15.69 -18.03 6.11
N VAL A 31 14.49 -17.63 5.66
CA VAL A 31 13.71 -16.59 6.36
C VAL A 31 13.40 -17.02 7.79
N ALA A 32 12.91 -18.25 7.99
CA ALA A 32 12.62 -18.78 9.32
C ALA A 32 13.86 -18.82 10.22
N GLN A 33 15.01 -19.25 9.67
CA GLN A 33 16.28 -19.30 10.39
C GLN A 33 16.75 -17.91 10.84
N VAL A 34 16.73 -16.92 9.95
CA VAL A 34 17.21 -15.56 10.24
C VAL A 34 16.24 -14.80 11.12
N TRP A 35 14.93 -14.98 10.91
CA TRP A 35 13.90 -14.30 11.68
C TRP A 35 13.83 -14.80 13.13
N GLY A 36 13.94 -16.12 13.33
CA GLY A 36 14.07 -16.73 14.65
C GLY A 36 12.88 -16.56 15.61
N ARG A 37 11.75 -16.02 15.14
CA ARG A 37 10.56 -15.72 15.98
C ARG A 37 9.25 -16.08 15.28
N GLY A 38 8.28 -16.60 16.04
CA GLY A 38 6.92 -16.80 15.53
C GLY A 38 6.84 -17.74 14.32
N ILE A 39 5.80 -17.54 13.51
CA ILE A 39 5.50 -18.39 12.35
C ILE A 39 5.86 -17.62 11.07
N VAL A 40 6.66 -18.25 10.21
CA VAL A 40 6.90 -17.76 8.85
C VAL A 40 5.96 -18.49 7.90
N ASP A 41 5.08 -17.74 7.22
CA ASP A 41 4.30 -18.21 6.10
C ASP A 41 4.78 -17.55 4.81
N MET A 42 4.77 -18.30 3.70
CA MET A 42 5.21 -17.80 2.41
C MET A 42 4.25 -18.31 1.34
N ARG A 43 3.59 -17.38 0.67
CA ARG A 43 2.69 -17.66 -0.44
C ARG A 43 3.17 -16.95 -1.68
N ARG A 44 2.99 -17.58 -2.83
CA ARG A 44 3.05 -16.88 -4.10
C ARG A 44 1.81 -16.00 -4.19
N ILE A 45 1.96 -14.81 -4.75
CA ILE A 45 0.81 -13.96 -5.05
C ILE A 45 0.12 -14.55 -6.27
N ASP A 46 -1.12 -14.97 -6.09
CA ASP A 46 -1.97 -15.57 -7.12
C ASP A 46 -2.71 -14.46 -7.90
N ASP A 47 -3.48 -14.83 -8.93
CA ASP A 47 -4.28 -13.91 -9.75
C ASP A 47 -3.51 -12.80 -10.49
N VAL A 48 -2.23 -13.02 -10.79
CA VAL A 48 -1.47 -12.15 -11.70
C VAL A 48 -1.88 -12.46 -13.14
N PRO A 49 -2.37 -11.48 -13.94
CA PRO A 49 -2.74 -11.73 -15.33
C PRO A 49 -1.56 -12.25 -16.16
N VAL A 50 -1.83 -13.22 -17.05
CA VAL A 50 -0.80 -13.75 -17.94
C VAL A 50 -0.24 -12.62 -18.80
N GLY A 51 1.08 -12.48 -18.82
CA GLY A 51 1.77 -11.44 -19.60
C GLY A 51 1.82 -10.06 -18.92
N ALA A 52 1.35 -9.90 -17.68
CA ALA A 52 1.36 -8.60 -16.97
C ALA A 52 2.77 -8.03 -16.73
N GLY A 53 3.80 -8.87 -16.82
CA GLY A 53 5.20 -8.49 -16.60
C GLY A 53 5.47 -8.01 -15.16
N ARG A 54 6.67 -7.47 -14.94
CA ARG A 54 7.13 -7.07 -13.59
C ARG A 54 6.29 -5.94 -12.99
N LEU A 55 5.81 -5.00 -13.81
CA LEU A 55 4.99 -3.89 -13.34
C LEU A 55 3.61 -4.38 -12.88
N GLY A 56 2.98 -5.28 -13.63
CA GLY A 56 1.72 -5.87 -13.23
C GLY A 56 1.84 -6.71 -11.96
N GLU A 57 2.87 -7.55 -11.85
CA GLU A 57 3.19 -8.28 -10.62
C GLU A 57 3.36 -7.35 -9.41
N ALA A 58 4.08 -6.23 -9.60
CA ALA A 58 4.27 -5.23 -8.55
C ALA A 58 2.95 -4.55 -8.14
N ARG A 59 2.05 -4.26 -9.09
CA ARG A 59 0.72 -3.69 -8.80
C ARG A 59 -0.14 -4.64 -7.98
N VAL A 60 -0.15 -5.94 -8.32
CA VAL A 60 -0.88 -6.95 -7.53
C VAL A 60 -0.30 -7.06 -6.11
N ALA A 61 1.04 -7.07 -5.99
CA ALA A 61 1.70 -7.06 -4.68
C ALA A 61 1.38 -5.81 -3.85
N ALA A 62 1.37 -4.63 -4.47
CA ALA A 62 1.00 -3.39 -3.83
C ALA A 62 -0.47 -3.42 -3.36
N GLY A 63 -1.39 -3.94 -4.18
CA GLY A 63 -2.79 -4.15 -3.80
C GLY A 63 -2.94 -5.06 -2.59
N TYR A 64 -2.23 -6.19 -2.57
CA TYR A 64 -2.20 -7.11 -1.43
C TYR A 64 -1.70 -6.43 -0.15
N LEU A 65 -0.58 -5.70 -0.19
CA LEU A 65 -0.06 -4.99 0.99
C LEU A 65 -1.00 -3.87 1.45
N SER A 66 -1.66 -3.19 0.51
CA SER A 66 -2.59 -2.09 0.80
C SER A 66 -3.80 -2.55 1.61
N LYS A 67 -4.22 -3.82 1.46
CA LYS A 67 -5.25 -4.43 2.31
C LYS A 67 -4.88 -4.36 3.80
N TYR A 68 -3.65 -4.70 4.15
CA TYR A 68 -3.17 -4.73 5.54
C TYR A 68 -2.85 -3.34 6.04
N LEU A 69 -2.37 -2.48 5.14
CA LEU A 69 -2.20 -1.07 5.44
C LEU A 69 -3.56 -0.44 5.83
N GLY A 70 -4.63 -0.77 5.09
CA GLY A 70 -6.01 -0.38 5.37
C GLY A 70 -6.46 -0.73 6.80
N LYS A 71 -6.19 -1.95 7.25
CA LYS A 71 -6.53 -2.39 8.62
C LYS A 71 -5.82 -1.58 9.70
N SER A 72 -4.60 -1.11 9.44
CA SER A 72 -3.90 -0.22 10.39
C SER A 72 -4.57 1.15 10.56
N PHE A 73 -5.47 1.55 9.64
CA PHE A 73 -6.20 2.82 9.74
C PHE A 73 -7.47 2.73 10.58
N SER A 74 -8.04 1.54 10.77
CA SER A 74 -9.20 1.34 11.65
C SER A 74 -8.83 1.33 13.15
N ASP A 75 -7.55 1.20 13.48
CA ASP A 75 -7.07 1.23 14.87
C ASP A 75 -6.88 2.66 15.39
N VAL A 76 -7.07 2.86 16.70
CA VAL A 76 -6.81 4.13 17.39
C VAL A 76 -5.42 4.64 17.01
N ARG A 77 -5.35 5.84 16.42
CA ARG A 77 -4.14 6.40 15.82
C ARG A 77 -3.02 6.51 16.86
N ILE A 78 -2.09 5.57 16.87
CA ILE A 78 -0.82 5.71 17.60
C ILE A 78 0.09 6.59 16.74
N ALA A 79 0.30 7.83 17.17
CA ALA A 79 1.20 8.76 16.48
C ALA A 79 2.63 8.18 16.34
N ASN A 80 3.34 8.60 15.29
CA ASN A 80 4.76 8.26 15.05
C ASN A 80 5.08 6.78 14.79
N ARG A 81 4.11 5.98 14.32
CA ARG A 81 4.38 4.60 13.85
C ARG A 81 4.40 4.55 12.32
N HIS A 82 5.44 3.94 11.77
CA HIS A 82 5.51 3.61 10.35
C HIS A 82 4.43 2.57 10.04
N ARG A 83 3.56 2.89 9.08
CA ARG A 83 2.51 1.96 8.62
C ARG A 83 3.00 1.05 7.50
N TYR A 84 4.12 1.41 6.89
CA TYR A 84 4.85 0.59 5.96
C TYR A 84 6.31 1.02 5.99
N ASP A 85 7.17 0.19 5.42
CA ASP A 85 8.57 0.52 5.18
C ASP A 85 8.98 -0.05 3.82
N VAL A 86 10.03 0.51 3.24
CA VAL A 86 10.56 0.12 1.94
C VAL A 86 12.08 0.04 1.99
N ALA A 87 12.66 -0.62 1.00
CA ALA A 87 14.11 -0.62 0.86
C ALA A 87 14.66 0.82 0.72
N GLN A 88 15.88 1.04 1.21
CA GLN A 88 16.57 2.32 1.04
C GLN A 88 16.61 2.72 -0.44
N GLY A 89 16.21 3.96 -0.73
CA GLY A 89 16.14 4.49 -2.10
C GLY A 89 14.86 4.11 -2.86
N PHE A 90 13.93 3.37 -2.26
CA PHE A 90 12.64 2.99 -2.87
C PHE A 90 11.44 3.75 -2.27
N GLN A 91 11.69 4.79 -1.47
CA GLN A 91 10.64 5.67 -0.95
C GLN A 91 9.94 6.36 -2.13
N PRO A 92 8.61 6.23 -2.27
CA PRO A 92 7.87 6.96 -3.30
C PRO A 92 8.09 8.46 -3.14
N GLU A 93 8.40 9.12 -4.25
CA GLU A 93 8.53 10.57 -4.31
C GLU A 93 7.17 11.24 -4.13
N ARG A 94 7.16 12.37 -3.40
CA ARG A 94 5.97 13.22 -3.30
C ARG A 94 5.98 14.19 -4.48
N ILE A 95 5.03 14.01 -5.39
CA ILE A 95 4.92 14.85 -6.59
C ILE A 95 3.78 15.85 -6.37
N PRO A 96 4.07 17.15 -6.20
CA PRO A 96 3.03 18.16 -6.08
C PRO A 96 2.39 18.43 -7.45
N ILE A 97 1.05 18.34 -7.52
CA ILE A 97 0.25 18.67 -8.70
C ILE A 97 -0.75 19.77 -8.32
N TRP A 98 -0.81 20.82 -9.15
CA TRP A 98 -1.64 22.00 -8.90
C TRP A 98 -2.71 22.18 -9.99
N GLY A 99 -3.86 22.67 -9.58
CA GLY A 99 -4.98 22.94 -10.47
C GLY A 99 -5.90 24.04 -9.94
N THR A 100 -6.80 24.51 -10.81
CA THR A 100 -7.77 25.56 -10.47
C THR A 100 -9.03 25.00 -9.81
N SER A 101 -9.20 23.68 -9.84
CA SER A 101 -10.28 22.96 -9.18
C SER A 101 -9.83 21.57 -8.76
N ALA A 102 -10.61 20.92 -7.89
CA ALA A 102 -10.43 19.52 -7.51
C ALA A 102 -10.41 18.59 -8.73
N GLN A 103 -11.34 18.80 -9.68
CA GLN A 103 -11.43 18.00 -10.90
C GLN A 103 -10.18 18.18 -11.77
N ASP A 104 -9.71 19.41 -11.96
CA ASP A 104 -8.49 19.70 -12.73
C ASP A 104 -7.25 19.00 -12.13
N VAL A 105 -7.13 18.96 -10.80
CA VAL A 105 -6.04 18.20 -10.14
C VAL A 105 -6.16 16.70 -10.39
N VAL A 106 -7.36 16.12 -10.34
CA VAL A 106 -7.57 14.68 -10.61
C VAL A 106 -7.26 14.33 -12.06
N GLU A 107 -7.69 15.16 -13.02
CA GLU A 107 -7.40 14.99 -14.44
C GLU A 107 -5.88 15.08 -14.71
N LYS A 108 -5.21 16.09 -14.18
CA LYS A 108 -3.74 16.23 -14.28
C LYS A 108 -2.99 15.07 -13.65
N SER A 109 -3.44 14.61 -12.49
CA SER A 109 -2.86 13.44 -11.81
C SER A 109 -3.02 12.17 -12.64
N THR A 110 -4.19 11.97 -13.25
CA THR A 110 -4.47 10.82 -14.12
C THR A 110 -3.58 10.82 -15.35
N ALA A 111 -3.45 11.98 -16.00
CA ALA A 111 -2.56 12.16 -17.14
C ALA A 111 -1.09 11.88 -16.77
N TYR A 112 -0.65 12.34 -15.59
CA TYR A 112 0.71 12.10 -15.10
C TYR A 112 1.02 10.61 -14.91
N PHE A 113 0.06 9.83 -14.42
CA PHE A 113 0.23 8.38 -14.22
C PHE A 113 -0.09 7.53 -15.47
N GLU A 114 -0.23 8.16 -16.64
CA GLU A 114 -0.52 7.50 -17.94
C GLU A 114 -1.71 6.52 -17.86
N GLY A 115 -2.66 6.80 -16.97
CA GLY A 115 -3.70 5.86 -16.56
C GLY A 115 -5.08 6.21 -17.10
N ALA A 116 -5.99 5.23 -17.04
CA ALA A 116 -7.43 5.48 -17.15
C ALA A 116 -7.92 6.37 -16.01
N PHE A 117 -9.10 7.00 -16.15
CA PHE A 117 -9.71 7.77 -15.05
C PHE A 117 -9.79 6.92 -13.75
N PRO A 118 -9.63 7.51 -12.55
CA PRO A 118 -9.63 6.75 -11.30
C PRO A 118 -10.86 5.84 -11.20
N SER A 119 -10.64 4.56 -10.90
CA SER A 119 -11.74 3.61 -10.72
C SER A 119 -12.47 3.81 -9.39
N TRP A 120 -11.90 4.61 -8.50
CA TRP A 120 -12.47 4.97 -7.21
C TRP A 120 -12.00 6.38 -6.84
N LEU A 121 -12.94 7.18 -6.34
CA LEU A 121 -12.76 8.53 -5.86
C LEU A 121 -13.61 8.70 -4.61
N TRP A 122 -13.05 9.36 -3.61
CA TRP A 122 -13.76 9.76 -2.40
C TRP A 122 -13.43 11.20 -2.05
N ASN A 123 -14.46 11.96 -1.70
CA ASN A 123 -14.32 13.33 -1.21
C ASN A 123 -14.69 13.41 0.27
N SER A 124 -13.92 14.20 1.04
CA SER A 124 -14.24 14.50 2.43
C SER A 124 -15.65 15.08 2.65
N SER A 125 -16.25 15.71 1.63
CA SER A 125 -17.64 16.19 1.68
C SER A 125 -18.67 15.08 1.80
N GLU A 126 -18.32 13.84 1.46
CA GLU A 126 -19.19 12.66 1.61
C GLU A 126 -19.20 12.13 3.06
N ALA A 127 -18.31 12.62 3.93
CA ALA A 127 -18.25 12.25 5.34
C ALA A 127 -18.88 13.32 6.21
N GLU A 128 -20.04 12.99 6.81
CA GLU A 128 -20.79 13.91 7.69
C GLU A 128 -19.95 14.43 8.88
N GLU A 129 -18.98 13.63 9.37
CA GLU A 129 -18.14 13.95 10.52
C GLU A 129 -16.70 14.37 10.14
N TRP A 130 -16.50 15.01 9.00
CA TRP A 130 -15.17 15.47 8.59
C TRP A 130 -14.80 16.84 9.18
N PHE A 131 -13.97 16.84 10.24
CA PHE A 131 -13.51 18.07 10.92
C PHE A 131 -12.09 18.52 10.52
N ALA A 132 -11.61 18.14 9.35
CA ALA A 132 -10.26 18.43 8.85
C ALA A 132 -10.31 19.24 7.53
N PRO A 133 -9.15 19.73 7.01
CA PRO A 133 -9.13 20.37 5.70
C PRO A 133 -9.74 19.49 4.59
N PRO A 134 -10.35 20.08 3.55
CA PRO A 134 -10.90 19.32 2.43
C PRO A 134 -9.87 18.37 1.81
N ALA A 135 -10.28 17.12 1.59
CA ALA A 135 -9.41 16.08 1.08
C ALA A 135 -10.11 15.26 0.01
N ILE A 136 -9.35 14.83 -0.99
CA ILE A 136 -9.80 13.90 -2.02
C ILE A 136 -8.82 12.74 -2.06
N ALA A 137 -9.36 11.53 -2.05
CA ALA A 137 -8.60 10.31 -2.26
C ALA A 137 -9.03 9.70 -3.59
N VAL A 138 -8.05 9.29 -4.39
CA VAL A 138 -8.28 8.66 -5.69
C VAL A 138 -7.45 7.39 -5.80
N ARG A 139 -7.96 6.41 -6.54
CA ARG A 139 -7.29 5.15 -6.82
C ARG A 139 -7.50 4.74 -8.27
N TRP A 140 -6.40 4.35 -8.91
CA TRP A 140 -6.35 3.76 -10.24
C TRP A 140 -6.20 2.23 -10.13
N THR A 141 -6.80 1.49 -11.06
CA THR A 141 -6.63 0.03 -11.21
C THR A 141 -5.76 -0.30 -12.40
#